data_AF-A0A966BVP1-F1
#
_entry.id   AF-A0A966BVP1-F1
#
_cell.length_a   1.000
_cell.length_b   1.000
_cell.length_c   1.000
_cell.angle_alpha   90.00
_cell.angle_beta   90.00
_cell.angle_gamma   90.00
#
_symmetry.space_group_name_H-M   'P 1'
#
loop_
_entity.id
_entity.type
_entity.pdbx_description
1 polymer ?
#
loop_
_entity_poly.entity_id
_entity_poly.type
_entity_poly.pdbx_seq_one_letter_code
_entity_poly.pdbx_strand_id
1 'polypeptide(L)'
;MLKVTRKKIFVWCVLMLMSIFVSGCDNGNPILGQAPTSTDPSVTALTTPTVIAIAPKNNVVNVSRNIRTITAEFSLPMDASTLTTASFTLSKGTPAVLETGGAVSYANKMAELTLATLPILDANTVYTATVSTAATSIDGVALASDYVWSFTTGLVADLTKPTVLSTSPRNGDLNISIKKIVTATFSKEMRPSSITATAPSTFTLIDTNTSLNVDGNVSYSVVNKISSFKPVANLTADTNYTAKITTVAEDLDGNTMLNDYNWTFATAAASVLVELVPLAQASTYGIAATAGVTNTLTTPNTQIDGNVVLNPLDQCNAVTVDNAGGFGLCGGAAPAINGTVVTITYPDTVTAQNITDDLRAAYLSITPANMPGGTSIAAGTTLGAPIGNALVEGDNLFYTGVYTSNTSILITGDLTIDAQDDPNATFVFQSASTVGTAPNARILLVNGAKASNIWWQAGSDATLQTNTTWNGNILAYRDVTMKTGTSSCGRLFAGAFTDGAFVFDSNRVSVPGNASSPVGCQ
;
A
#
# COMPACT_ATOMS: atom_id res chain seq x y z
N MET A 1 8.47 11.15 -63.67
CA MET A 1 8.30 12.53 -64.18
C MET A 1 7.98 13.43 -62.99
N LEU A 2 8.81 14.45 -62.75
CA LEU A 2 8.71 15.44 -61.69
C LEU A 2 7.38 16.22 -61.71
N LYS A 3 6.87 16.59 -60.53
CA LYS A 3 6.35 17.93 -60.30
C LYS A 3 6.61 18.39 -58.86
N VAL A 4 7.19 19.57 -58.79
CA VAL A 4 7.70 20.33 -57.63
C VAL A 4 6.62 21.26 -57.09
N THR A 5 6.66 21.60 -55.79
CA THR A 5 6.45 22.92 -55.10
C THR A 5 5.98 22.69 -53.66
N ARG A 6 6.26 23.46 -52.58
CA ARG A 6 7.01 24.69 -52.21
C ARG A 6 7.15 24.61 -50.65
N LYS A 7 8.32 24.82 -50.02
CA LYS A 7 8.93 26.08 -49.53
C LYS A 7 8.16 26.81 -48.40
N LYS A 8 8.71 26.85 -47.16
CA LYS A 8 9.27 28.07 -46.50
C LYS A 8 9.65 27.84 -45.02
N ILE A 9 10.82 28.38 -44.68
CA ILE A 9 11.47 28.55 -43.37
C ILE A 9 10.80 29.71 -42.60
N PHE A 10 10.68 29.61 -41.27
CA PHE A 10 10.37 30.75 -40.41
C PHE A 10 11.25 30.76 -39.15
N VAL A 11 11.96 31.88 -39.01
CA VAL A 11 12.81 32.33 -37.90
C VAL A 11 11.91 32.96 -36.84
N TRP A 12 12.18 32.78 -35.54
CA TRP A 12 11.57 33.60 -34.48
C TRP A 12 12.62 34.20 -33.54
N CYS A 13 12.49 35.51 -33.36
CA CYS A 13 13.38 36.45 -32.73
C CYS A 13 13.28 36.46 -31.19
N VAL A 14 14.42 36.72 -30.55
CA VAL A 14 14.55 37.18 -29.16
C VAL A 14 14.27 38.67 -29.11
N LEU A 15 13.37 39.11 -28.23
CA LEU A 15 13.05 40.51 -27.97
C LEU A 15 13.56 40.88 -26.57
N MET A 16 14.59 41.72 -26.55
CA MET A 16 15.19 42.34 -25.36
C MET A 16 14.47 43.67 -25.11
N LEU A 17 13.87 43.86 -23.94
CA LEU A 17 13.18 45.10 -23.57
C LEU A 17 14.01 45.84 -22.52
N MET A 18 14.45 47.03 -22.92
CA MET A 18 15.22 48.01 -22.15
C MET A 18 14.23 49.02 -21.57
N SER A 19 14.24 49.23 -20.26
CA SER A 19 13.39 50.23 -19.59
C SER A 19 14.25 51.31 -18.94
N ILE A 20 13.86 52.54 -19.27
CA ILE A 20 14.49 53.83 -19.06
C ILE A 20 14.50 54.24 -17.58
N PHE A 21 15.61 54.88 -17.16
CA PHE A 21 15.72 55.62 -15.89
C PHE A 21 14.78 56.84 -15.91
N VAL A 22 13.95 56.99 -14.87
CA VAL A 22 13.33 58.27 -14.53
C VAL A 22 13.98 58.77 -13.24
N SER A 23 14.76 59.84 -13.38
CA SER A 23 15.24 60.69 -12.29
C SER A 23 14.10 61.56 -11.77
N GLY A 24 13.71 61.37 -10.52
CA GLY A 24 12.90 62.32 -9.76
C GLY A 24 13.74 62.93 -8.64
N CYS A 25 14.09 64.21 -8.78
CA CYS A 25 14.53 65.04 -7.65
C CYS A 25 13.28 65.42 -6.84
N ASP A 26 13.33 65.31 -5.51
CA ASP A 26 12.60 66.25 -4.67
C ASP A 26 13.36 66.56 -3.37
N ASN A 27 13.37 67.84 -3.04
CA ASN A 27 14.13 68.45 -1.93
C ASN A 27 13.20 68.69 -0.72
N GLY A 28 13.71 68.48 0.50
CA GLY A 28 13.35 69.34 1.64
C GLY A 28 12.61 68.74 2.85
N ASN A 29 13.38 68.05 3.72
CA ASN A 29 13.46 68.21 5.19
C ASN A 29 12.20 68.07 6.12
N PRO A 30 12.36 67.94 7.46
CA PRO A 30 12.08 66.72 8.21
C PRO A 30 10.87 66.85 9.17
N ILE A 31 10.34 65.73 9.69
CA ILE A 31 9.76 65.51 11.05
C ILE A 31 8.80 64.28 11.06
N LEU A 32 9.17 63.30 11.90
CA LEU A 32 8.36 62.29 12.61
C LEU A 32 7.22 61.54 11.88
N GLY A 33 7.39 60.22 11.71
CA GLY A 33 6.29 59.30 11.40
C GLY A 33 6.73 57.85 11.18
N GLN A 34 6.65 57.04 12.25
CA GLN A 34 6.43 55.58 12.31
C GLN A 34 7.10 54.68 11.25
N ALA A 35 7.97 53.77 11.71
CA ALA A 35 8.41 52.63 10.91
C ALA A 35 7.19 51.88 10.35
N PRO A 36 7.12 51.58 9.04
CA PRO A 36 6.07 50.73 8.53
C PRO A 36 6.28 49.33 9.14
N THR A 37 5.41 48.96 10.08
CA THR A 37 5.18 47.56 10.43
C THR A 37 4.58 46.90 9.20
N SER A 38 5.46 46.42 8.32
CA SER A 38 5.11 45.52 7.25
C SER A 38 4.67 44.19 7.88
N THR A 39 3.37 44.05 8.10
CA THR A 39 2.72 42.75 8.18
C THR A 39 2.38 42.34 6.74
N ASP A 40 3.40 41.94 5.98
CA ASP A 40 3.18 41.15 4.77
C ASP A 40 3.01 39.67 5.21
N PRO A 41 1.82 39.07 5.09
CA PRO A 41 1.59 37.69 5.49
C PRO A 41 2.12 36.66 4.48
N SER A 42 2.97 37.04 3.51
CA SER A 42 3.48 36.14 2.48
C SER A 42 4.99 35.83 2.52
N VAL A 43 5.72 36.24 3.57
CA VAL A 43 7.09 35.75 3.79
C VAL A 43 6.99 34.37 4.44
N THR A 44 6.96 33.31 3.63
CA THR A 44 7.16 31.94 4.12
C THR A 44 8.52 31.88 4.81
N ALA A 45 8.53 31.61 6.11
CA ALA A 45 9.77 31.42 6.86
C ALA A 45 10.59 30.29 6.23
N LEU A 46 11.81 30.60 5.81
CA LEU A 46 12.70 29.59 5.24
C LEU A 46 13.13 28.62 6.33
N THR A 47 13.01 27.33 6.04
CA THR A 47 13.40 26.26 6.97
C THR A 47 14.90 26.04 6.92
N THR A 48 15.53 25.94 8.09
CA THR A 48 16.96 25.62 8.20
C THR A 48 17.25 24.17 7.83
N PRO A 49 18.22 23.89 6.94
CA PRO A 49 18.63 22.51 6.65
C PRO A 49 19.32 21.86 7.85
N THR A 50 19.18 20.55 7.97
CA THR A 50 19.80 19.72 9.01
C THR A 50 20.34 18.44 8.40
N VAL A 51 21.40 17.87 8.96
CA VAL A 51 21.88 16.53 8.60
C VAL A 51 21.03 15.48 9.32
N ILE A 52 20.43 14.55 8.58
CA ILE A 52 19.50 13.54 9.09
C ILE A 52 20.10 12.12 9.11
N ALA A 53 21.12 11.86 8.31
CA ALA A 53 21.86 10.60 8.32
C ALA A 53 23.31 10.81 7.91
N ILE A 54 24.19 9.94 8.39
CA ILE A 54 25.64 9.94 8.09
C ILE A 54 26.15 8.52 7.98
N ALA A 55 27.17 8.33 7.15
CA ALA A 55 27.98 7.11 7.15
C ALA A 55 29.45 7.49 6.96
N PRO A 56 30.40 6.96 7.76
CA PRO A 56 30.20 6.04 8.89
C PRO A 56 29.38 6.66 10.02
N LYS A 57 28.69 5.81 10.77
CA LYS A 57 27.91 6.23 11.94
C LYS A 57 28.81 6.90 12.99
N ASN A 58 28.31 7.93 13.66
CA ASN A 58 29.07 8.63 14.69
C ASN A 58 29.60 7.67 15.79
N ASN A 59 30.87 7.84 16.13
CA ASN A 59 31.64 7.06 17.11
C ASN A 59 31.76 5.57 16.79
N VAL A 60 31.52 5.14 15.55
CA VAL A 60 31.75 3.76 15.16
C VAL A 60 33.26 3.45 15.18
N VAL A 61 33.60 2.26 15.66
CA VAL A 61 34.98 1.76 15.73
C VAL A 61 35.19 0.64 14.71
N ASN A 62 36.46 0.31 14.45
CA ASN A 62 36.84 -0.70 13.47
C ASN A 62 36.36 -0.39 12.04
N VAL A 63 36.28 0.90 11.68
CA VAL A 63 36.03 1.29 10.28
C VAL A 63 37.20 0.82 9.43
N SER A 64 36.88 0.31 8.25
CA SER A 64 37.90 -0.16 7.35
C SER A 64 38.88 0.95 6.97
N ARG A 65 40.14 0.57 6.79
CA ARG A 65 41.16 1.51 6.32
C ARG A 65 41.05 1.86 4.84
N ASN A 66 40.33 1.06 4.04
CA ASN A 66 40.03 1.37 2.64
C ASN A 66 38.65 2.00 2.44
N ILE A 67 38.02 2.53 3.49
CA ILE A 67 36.83 3.35 3.30
C ILE A 67 37.12 4.44 2.27
N ARG A 68 36.27 4.52 1.24
CA ARG A 68 36.41 5.46 0.12
C ARG A 68 35.44 6.61 0.21
N THR A 69 34.31 6.43 0.89
CA THR A 69 33.22 7.40 0.84
C THR A 69 32.70 7.70 2.24
N ILE A 70 32.62 8.99 2.55
CA ILE A 70 31.94 9.53 3.73
C ILE A 70 30.68 10.25 3.26
N THR A 71 29.55 10.01 3.89
CA THR A 71 28.24 10.51 3.43
C THR A 71 27.53 11.34 4.48
N ALA A 72 26.74 12.31 4.02
CA ALA A 72 25.81 13.09 4.82
C ALA A 72 24.50 13.31 4.03
N GLU A 73 23.38 12.93 4.63
CA GLU A 73 22.02 13.16 4.09
C GLU A 73 21.39 14.37 4.77
N PHE A 74 20.74 15.24 4.00
CA PHE A 74 20.14 16.48 4.46
C PHE A 74 18.61 16.41 4.47
N SER A 75 17.97 17.17 5.38
CA SER A 75 16.50 17.29 5.45
C SER A 75 15.91 17.99 4.22
N LEU A 76 16.68 18.90 3.60
CA LEU A 76 16.27 19.73 2.49
C LEU A 76 17.22 19.57 1.29
N PRO A 77 16.76 19.89 0.06
CA PRO A 77 17.65 20.06 -1.08
C PRO A 77 18.70 21.15 -0.82
N MET A 78 19.97 20.77 -0.86
CA MET A 78 21.14 21.65 -0.79
C MET A 78 21.53 22.20 -2.16
N ASP A 79 22.16 23.38 -2.17
CA ASP A 79 22.87 23.91 -3.33
C ASP A 79 24.17 23.12 -3.51
N ALA A 80 24.21 22.31 -4.58
CA ALA A 80 25.35 21.46 -4.92
C ALA A 80 26.66 22.24 -5.08
N SER A 81 26.62 23.51 -5.48
CA SER A 81 27.82 24.34 -5.66
C SER A 81 28.50 24.72 -4.34
N THR A 82 27.75 24.69 -3.24
CA THR A 82 28.27 24.98 -1.90
C THR A 82 28.84 23.76 -1.20
N LEU A 83 28.57 22.55 -1.72
CA LEU A 83 29.08 21.28 -1.21
C LEU A 83 30.39 20.93 -1.93
N THR A 84 31.50 21.32 -1.33
CA THR A 84 32.85 21.17 -1.87
C THR A 84 33.78 20.59 -0.80
N THR A 85 35.02 20.28 -1.16
CA THR A 85 36.04 19.84 -0.19
C THR A 85 36.43 20.91 0.83
N ALA A 86 35.91 22.15 0.72
CA ALA A 86 36.06 23.19 1.74
C ALA A 86 34.91 23.16 2.77
N SER A 87 33.72 22.71 2.39
CA SER A 87 32.54 22.66 3.26
C SER A 87 32.23 21.27 3.79
N PHE A 88 32.68 20.20 3.12
CA PHE A 88 32.62 18.84 3.63
C PHE A 88 34.02 18.24 3.67
N THR A 89 34.57 18.14 4.88
CA THR A 89 35.97 17.78 5.13
C THR A 89 36.09 16.53 5.99
N LEU A 90 37.22 15.84 5.86
CA LEU A 90 37.67 14.79 6.78
C LEU A 90 39.03 15.20 7.35
N SER A 91 39.23 15.01 8.65
CA SER A 91 40.48 15.32 9.35
C SER A 91 40.86 14.24 10.35
N LYS A 92 42.12 14.20 10.78
CA LYS A 92 42.62 13.27 11.82
C LYS A 92 43.46 13.97 12.88
N GLY A 93 43.56 13.33 14.04
CA GLY A 93 44.51 13.70 15.09
C GLY A 93 44.18 15.00 15.85
N THR A 94 45.08 15.37 16.76
CA THR A 94 45.06 16.64 17.52
C THR A 94 46.48 17.22 17.55
N PRO A 95 46.75 18.40 16.94
CA PRO A 95 45.84 19.24 16.14
C PRO A 95 45.34 18.55 14.86
N ALA A 96 44.18 18.97 14.36
CA ALA A 96 43.52 18.35 13.22
C ALA A 96 44.31 18.54 11.91
N VAL A 97 44.59 17.44 11.22
CA VAL A 97 45.20 17.42 9.89
C VAL A 97 44.13 17.02 8.87
N LEU A 98 43.86 17.89 7.89
CA LEU A 98 42.88 17.62 6.82
C LEU A 98 43.41 16.52 5.88
N GLU A 99 42.53 15.58 5.53
CA GLU A 99 42.78 14.62 4.48
C GLU A 99 42.51 15.29 3.11
N THR A 100 43.57 15.46 2.31
CA THR A 100 43.50 16.16 1.02
C THR A 100 43.42 15.19 -0.16
N GLY A 101 42.73 15.58 -1.24
CA GLY A 101 42.72 14.83 -2.51
C GLY A 101 41.42 14.13 -2.88
N GLY A 102 40.32 14.40 -2.15
CA GLY A 102 38.99 13.90 -2.47
C GLY A 102 38.15 14.83 -3.37
N ALA A 103 36.92 14.40 -3.64
CA ALA A 103 35.88 15.21 -4.29
C ALA A 103 34.57 15.06 -3.52
N VAL A 104 33.75 16.12 -3.53
CA VAL A 104 32.39 16.07 -2.99
C VAL A 104 31.42 16.01 -4.16
N SER A 105 30.57 14.98 -4.17
CA SER A 105 29.42 14.90 -5.07
C SER A 105 28.14 15.07 -4.27
N TYR A 106 27.07 15.50 -4.92
CA TYR A 106 25.78 15.67 -4.28
C TYR A 106 24.64 15.32 -5.24
N ALA A 107 23.75 14.43 -4.79
CA ALA A 107 22.54 14.04 -5.51
C ALA A 107 21.48 13.56 -4.51
N ASN A 108 20.20 13.79 -4.80
CA ASN A 108 19.08 13.25 -4.00
C ASN A 108 19.17 13.51 -2.49
N LYS A 109 19.53 14.75 -2.10
CA LYS A 109 19.75 15.16 -0.69
C LYS A 109 20.93 14.50 0.01
N MET A 110 21.80 13.83 -0.72
CA MET A 110 22.96 13.16 -0.15
C MET A 110 24.26 13.73 -0.72
N ALA A 111 25.15 14.17 0.16
CA ALA A 111 26.52 14.51 -0.18
C ALA A 111 27.45 13.31 0.07
N GLU A 112 28.38 13.09 -0.84
CA GLU A 112 29.41 12.06 -0.74
C GLU A 112 30.79 12.71 -0.87
N LEU A 113 31.55 12.72 0.23
CA LEU A 113 32.98 12.98 0.20
C LEU A 113 33.71 11.69 -0.20
N THR A 114 34.11 11.62 -1.46
CA THR A 114 34.93 10.53 -2.00
C THR A 114 36.39 10.85 -1.77
N LEU A 115 37.10 9.98 -1.06
CA LEU A 115 38.53 10.08 -0.81
C LEU A 115 39.32 9.74 -2.08
N ALA A 116 40.55 10.25 -2.19
CA ALA A 116 41.43 9.93 -3.31
C ALA A 116 41.60 8.41 -3.46
N THR A 117 41.84 7.93 -4.69
CA THR A 117 41.96 6.49 -5.00
C THR A 117 43.02 5.74 -4.19
N LEU A 118 43.94 6.46 -3.53
CA LEU A 118 44.79 6.06 -2.41
C LEU A 118 44.98 7.28 -1.49
N PRO A 119 44.46 7.26 -0.24
CA PRO A 119 45.20 6.59 0.82
C PRO A 119 44.40 5.54 1.56
N ILE A 120 45.11 4.51 2.05
CA ILE A 120 44.63 3.67 3.15
C ILE A 120 44.71 4.57 4.40
N LEU A 121 43.59 4.80 5.06
CA LEU A 121 43.56 5.57 6.30
C LEU A 121 44.50 4.94 7.36
N ASP A 122 45.03 5.76 8.25
CA ASP A 122 45.93 5.31 9.31
C ASP A 122 45.20 4.32 10.22
N ALA A 123 45.90 3.31 10.74
CA ALA A 123 45.29 2.30 11.60
C ALA A 123 45.04 2.83 13.03
N ASN A 124 43.92 2.46 13.64
CA ASN A 124 43.54 2.88 15.00
C ASN A 124 43.51 4.41 15.19
N THR A 125 43.12 5.14 14.16
CA THR A 125 43.13 6.59 14.13
C THR A 125 41.70 7.11 14.17
N VAL A 126 41.47 8.12 15.01
CA VAL A 126 40.20 8.86 15.03
C VAL A 126 40.21 9.85 13.88
N TYR A 127 39.21 9.72 13.02
CA TYR A 127 38.90 10.65 11.96
C TYR A 127 37.64 11.43 12.30
N THR A 128 37.66 12.73 12.02
CA THR A 128 36.56 13.66 12.25
C THR A 128 36.09 14.23 10.93
N ALA A 129 34.84 13.99 10.59
CA ALA A 129 34.17 14.57 9.44
C ALA A 129 33.35 15.78 9.86
N THR A 130 33.35 16.81 9.01
CA THR A 130 32.67 18.08 9.25
C THR A 130 31.93 18.51 8.00
N VAL A 131 30.65 18.82 8.12
CA VAL A 131 29.92 19.65 7.16
C VAL A 131 29.74 21.03 7.77
N SER A 132 30.35 22.06 7.19
CA SER A 132 30.35 23.40 7.75
C SER A 132 29.11 24.21 7.39
N THR A 133 28.92 25.34 8.08
CA THR A 133 27.86 26.32 7.74
C THR A 133 28.00 26.96 6.37
N ALA A 134 29.10 26.70 5.63
CA ALA A 134 29.23 27.14 4.24
C ALA A 134 28.30 26.35 3.29
N ALA A 135 27.82 25.17 3.69
CA ALA A 135 26.80 24.43 2.93
C ALA A 135 25.42 25.05 3.12
N THR A 136 24.76 25.41 2.00
CA THR A 136 23.44 26.06 2.02
C THR A 136 22.37 25.24 1.29
N SER A 137 21.11 25.44 1.66
CA SER A 137 19.96 24.98 0.88
C SER A 137 19.92 25.64 -0.50
N ILE A 138 19.11 25.12 -1.42
CA ILE A 138 18.85 25.79 -2.71
C ILE A 138 18.23 27.19 -2.55
N ASP A 139 17.59 27.44 -1.40
CA ASP A 139 17.04 28.75 -1.02
C ASP A 139 18.06 29.66 -0.32
N GLY A 140 19.34 29.25 -0.27
CA GLY A 140 20.44 30.03 0.30
C GLY A 140 20.54 30.01 1.83
N VAL A 141 19.81 29.12 2.53
CA VAL A 141 19.88 29.01 3.99
C VAL A 141 20.99 28.07 4.41
N ALA A 142 21.93 28.56 5.22
CA ALA A 142 23.03 27.76 5.78
C ALA A 142 22.56 26.77 6.86
N LEU A 143 23.39 25.75 7.14
CA LEU A 143 23.27 24.98 8.39
C LEU A 143 23.35 25.92 9.61
N ALA A 144 22.64 25.58 10.69
CA ALA A 144 22.64 26.38 11.93
C ALA A 144 24.02 26.42 12.62
N SER A 145 24.77 25.33 12.52
CA SER A 145 26.13 25.16 13.01
C SER A 145 26.84 24.11 12.17
N ASP A 146 28.17 24.05 12.28
CA ASP A 146 28.94 22.93 11.73
C ASP A 146 28.40 21.61 12.30
N TYR A 147 28.17 20.65 11.41
CA TYR A 147 27.80 19.30 11.77
C TYR A 147 29.05 18.42 11.80
N VAL A 148 29.43 17.97 13.00
CA VAL A 148 30.70 17.27 13.25
C VAL A 148 30.44 15.88 13.80
N TRP A 149 31.12 14.87 13.27
CA TRP A 149 31.09 13.51 13.78
C TRP A 149 32.44 12.82 13.60
N SER A 150 32.64 11.72 14.32
CA SER A 150 33.90 10.97 14.25
C SER A 150 33.70 9.48 14.04
N PHE A 151 34.74 8.80 13.56
CA PHE A 151 34.86 7.36 13.52
C PHE A 151 36.31 6.93 13.76
N THR A 152 36.52 5.70 14.21
CA THR A 152 37.85 5.15 14.46
C THR A 152 38.15 4.01 13.49
N THR A 153 39.25 4.11 12.76
CA THR A 153 39.71 3.05 11.85
C THR A 153 40.22 1.84 12.61
N GLY A 154 40.06 0.66 12.02
CA GLY A 154 40.62 -0.59 12.52
C GLY A 154 42.04 -0.85 12.00
N LEU A 155 42.47 -2.11 12.10
CA LEU A 155 43.80 -2.57 11.70
C LEU A 155 43.90 -2.94 10.21
N VAL A 156 42.80 -3.42 9.63
CA VAL A 156 42.79 -4.07 8.32
C VAL A 156 41.87 -3.37 7.33
N ALA A 157 42.17 -3.55 6.05
CA ALA A 157 41.24 -3.25 4.98
C ALA A 157 40.12 -4.30 4.95
N ASP A 158 38.94 -3.86 4.56
CA ASP A 158 37.77 -4.68 4.32
C ASP A 158 37.70 -4.99 2.83
N LEU A 159 37.90 -6.27 2.52
CA LEU A 159 37.83 -6.84 1.17
C LEU A 159 36.59 -7.72 0.99
N THR A 160 35.69 -7.74 1.98
CA THR A 160 34.48 -8.55 1.91
C THR A 160 33.48 -7.91 0.96
N LYS A 161 32.99 -8.67 -0.01
CA LYS A 161 32.07 -8.14 -1.01
C LYS A 161 30.65 -7.98 -0.45
N PRO A 162 29.92 -6.93 -0.83
CA PRO A 162 28.52 -6.79 -0.46
C PRO A 162 27.66 -7.91 -1.10
N THR A 163 26.54 -8.20 -0.44
CA THR A 163 25.52 -9.16 -0.87
C THR A 163 24.12 -8.60 -0.61
N VAL A 164 23.12 -9.07 -1.34
CA VAL A 164 21.70 -8.79 -1.05
C VAL A 164 21.22 -9.82 -0.03
N LEU A 165 20.69 -9.36 1.11
CA LEU A 165 20.12 -10.17 2.18
C LEU A 165 18.64 -10.49 1.93
N SER A 166 17.88 -9.55 1.38
CA SER A 166 16.45 -9.71 1.10
C SER A 166 15.96 -8.73 0.05
N THR A 167 14.88 -9.08 -0.64
CA THR A 167 14.20 -8.22 -1.62
C THR A 167 12.72 -8.10 -1.30
N SER A 168 12.10 -7.00 -1.74
CA SER A 168 10.64 -6.88 -1.85
C SER A 168 10.29 -6.30 -3.22
N PRO A 169 9.54 -7.01 -4.07
CA PRO A 169 9.04 -8.38 -3.87
C PRO A 169 10.16 -9.41 -3.66
N ARG A 170 9.84 -10.51 -2.97
CA ARG A 170 10.75 -11.67 -2.88
C ARG A 170 10.81 -12.37 -4.23
N ASN A 171 11.87 -13.13 -4.43
CA ASN A 171 12.05 -13.87 -5.68
C ASN A 171 10.91 -14.88 -5.88
N GLY A 172 10.20 -14.76 -7.00
CA GLY A 172 9.07 -15.60 -7.37
C GLY A 172 7.71 -15.15 -6.82
N ASP A 173 7.63 -14.01 -6.12
CA ASP A 173 6.34 -13.49 -5.65
C ASP A 173 5.39 -13.25 -6.84
N LEU A 174 4.13 -13.62 -6.65
CA LEU A 174 3.05 -13.40 -7.60
C LEU A 174 2.12 -12.29 -7.10
N ASN A 175 1.19 -11.87 -7.95
CA ASN A 175 0.13 -10.93 -7.62
C ASN A 175 0.60 -9.64 -6.95
N ILE A 176 1.76 -9.14 -7.37
CA ILE A 176 2.32 -7.90 -6.85
C ILE A 176 1.57 -6.70 -7.40
N SER A 177 1.24 -5.75 -6.52
CA SER A 177 0.67 -4.46 -6.92
C SER A 177 1.44 -3.82 -8.07
N ILE A 178 0.72 -3.32 -9.08
CA ILE A 178 1.32 -2.56 -10.18
C ILE A 178 2.01 -1.26 -9.73
N LYS A 179 1.74 -0.79 -8.51
CA LYS A 179 2.36 0.40 -7.90
C LYS A 179 3.59 0.06 -7.03
N LYS A 180 4.04 -1.19 -7.02
CA LYS A 180 5.06 -1.66 -6.09
C LYS A 180 6.39 -0.90 -6.27
N ILE A 181 6.92 -0.42 -5.15
CA ILE A 181 8.33 -0.01 -5.05
C ILE A 181 9.16 -1.28 -4.83
N VAL A 182 10.11 -1.51 -5.72
CA VAL A 182 10.98 -2.68 -5.70
C VAL A 182 12.23 -2.35 -4.87
N THR A 183 12.58 -3.20 -3.90
CA THR A 183 13.63 -2.91 -2.92
C THR A 183 14.60 -4.07 -2.74
N ALA A 184 15.84 -3.76 -2.36
CA ALA A 184 16.87 -4.71 -1.97
C ALA A 184 17.59 -4.23 -0.70
N THR A 185 17.73 -5.12 0.28
CA THR A 185 18.49 -4.87 1.52
C THR A 185 19.87 -5.51 1.41
N PHE A 186 20.92 -4.75 1.70
CA PHE A 186 22.31 -5.20 1.57
C PHE A 186 22.92 -5.63 2.91
N SER A 187 23.95 -6.48 2.85
CA SER A 187 24.74 -6.87 4.03
C SER A 187 25.61 -5.73 4.57
N LYS A 188 25.93 -4.75 3.72
CA LYS A 188 26.82 -3.62 4.00
C LYS A 188 26.18 -2.29 3.62
N GLU A 189 26.74 -1.21 4.15
CA GLU A 189 26.44 0.14 3.68
C GLU A 189 27.03 0.30 2.27
N MET A 190 26.16 0.60 1.30
CA MET A 190 26.51 0.74 -0.11
C MET A 190 26.87 2.20 -0.42
N ARG A 191 27.79 2.42 -1.38
CA ARG A 191 28.05 3.76 -1.90
C ARG A 191 26.83 4.23 -2.70
N PRO A 192 26.13 5.28 -2.27
CA PRO A 192 24.82 5.56 -2.84
C PRO A 192 24.84 6.01 -4.30
N SER A 193 25.88 6.74 -4.71
CA SER A 193 26.16 7.10 -6.09
C SER A 193 26.48 5.90 -7.00
N SER A 194 26.78 4.74 -6.43
CA SER A 194 26.93 3.48 -7.18
C SER A 194 25.59 2.76 -7.40
N ILE A 195 24.49 3.21 -6.79
CA ILE A 195 23.17 2.60 -6.86
C ILE A 195 22.26 3.47 -7.75
N THR A 196 22.21 3.17 -9.04
CA THR A 196 21.63 4.05 -10.07
C THR A 196 20.69 3.29 -11.01
N ALA A 197 19.63 3.97 -11.46
CA ALA A 197 18.79 3.50 -12.57
C ALA A 197 19.34 3.89 -13.95
N THR A 198 20.19 4.92 -14.02
CA THR A 198 20.75 5.48 -15.25
C THR A 198 22.21 5.06 -15.45
N ALA A 199 22.65 5.07 -16.71
CA ALA A 199 23.95 4.52 -17.12
C ALA A 199 25.14 5.15 -16.36
N PRO A 200 26.08 4.33 -15.82
CA PRO A 200 26.01 2.87 -15.75
C PRO A 200 24.97 2.44 -14.70
N SER A 201 23.90 1.77 -15.14
CA SER A 201 22.81 1.38 -14.25
C SER A 201 23.22 0.17 -13.43
N THR A 202 22.94 0.23 -12.14
CA THR A 202 23.25 -0.85 -11.20
C THR A 202 22.02 -1.41 -10.53
N PHE A 203 20.89 -0.72 -10.56
CA PHE A 203 19.59 -1.24 -10.18
C PHE A 203 18.60 -1.05 -11.34
N THR A 204 18.28 -2.14 -12.03
CA THR A 204 17.36 -2.15 -13.18
C THR A 204 16.16 -3.04 -12.92
N LEU A 205 15.05 -2.73 -13.59
CA LEU A 205 13.84 -3.53 -13.65
C LEU A 205 13.50 -3.77 -15.11
N ILE A 206 13.34 -5.03 -15.53
CA ILE A 206 13.08 -5.42 -16.91
C ILE A 206 11.73 -6.12 -16.98
N ASP A 207 10.88 -5.68 -17.90
CA ASP A 207 9.68 -6.42 -18.31
C ASP A 207 10.13 -7.64 -19.13
N THR A 208 9.85 -8.85 -18.65
CA THR A 208 10.37 -10.06 -19.32
C THR A 208 9.64 -10.38 -20.62
N ASN A 209 8.42 -9.88 -20.79
CA ASN A 209 7.62 -10.12 -21.99
C ASN A 209 8.17 -9.31 -23.16
N THR A 210 8.58 -8.07 -22.90
CA THR A 210 9.11 -7.15 -23.93
C THR A 210 10.64 -7.10 -23.95
N SER A 211 11.31 -7.59 -22.90
CA SER A 211 12.75 -7.42 -22.67
C SER A 211 13.21 -5.95 -22.62
N LEU A 212 12.29 -5.03 -22.30
CA LEU A 212 12.57 -3.61 -22.17
C LEU A 212 12.80 -3.23 -20.69
N ASN A 213 13.67 -2.25 -20.45
CA ASN A 213 13.80 -1.66 -19.12
C ASN A 213 12.54 -0.86 -18.78
N VAL A 214 12.10 -0.98 -17.54
CA VAL A 214 11.11 -0.09 -16.93
C VAL A 214 11.83 1.17 -16.49
N ASP A 215 11.30 2.34 -16.85
CA ASP A 215 11.82 3.61 -16.35
C ASP A 215 11.44 3.78 -14.87
N GLY A 216 12.43 4.15 -14.05
CA GLY A 216 12.25 4.31 -12.62
C GLY A 216 13.31 5.18 -11.98
N ASN A 217 12.99 5.66 -10.77
CA ASN A 217 13.91 6.41 -9.92
C ASN A 217 14.47 5.50 -8.84
N VAL A 218 15.76 5.61 -8.58
CA VAL A 218 16.44 4.86 -7.52
C VAL A 218 16.81 5.78 -6.38
N SER A 219 16.59 5.30 -5.16
CA SER A 219 17.04 5.92 -3.92
C SER A 219 17.69 4.87 -3.04
N TYR A 220 18.53 5.30 -2.10
CA TYR A 220 19.21 4.42 -1.17
C TYR A 220 19.24 5.03 0.23
N SER A 221 18.88 4.23 1.23
CA SER A 221 18.98 4.58 2.65
C SER A 221 20.24 3.92 3.22
N VAL A 222 21.26 4.74 3.52
CA VAL A 222 22.52 4.28 4.14
C VAL A 222 22.30 3.57 5.47
N VAL A 223 21.45 4.14 6.33
CA VAL A 223 21.19 3.60 7.68
C VAL A 223 20.50 2.24 7.64
N ASN A 224 19.48 2.10 6.78
CA ASN A 224 18.72 0.86 6.67
C ASN A 224 19.37 -0.15 5.72
N LYS A 225 20.37 0.28 4.94
CA LYS A 225 21.02 -0.48 3.88
C LYS A 225 20.05 -0.95 2.79
N ILE A 226 19.06 -0.12 2.47
CA ILE A 226 17.98 -0.46 1.52
C ILE A 226 18.08 0.42 0.28
N SER A 227 18.17 -0.20 -0.91
CA SER A 227 17.88 0.46 -2.18
C SER A 227 16.40 0.33 -2.52
N SER A 228 15.84 1.36 -3.16
CA SER A 228 14.46 1.39 -3.62
C SER A 228 14.39 1.89 -5.06
N PHE A 229 13.80 1.09 -5.93
CA PHE A 229 13.46 1.41 -7.31
C PHE A 229 11.96 1.70 -7.38
N LYS A 230 11.59 2.94 -7.69
CA LYS A 230 10.21 3.38 -7.89
C LYS A 230 9.95 3.57 -9.38
N PRO A 231 9.13 2.71 -10.02
CA PRO A 231 8.70 2.91 -11.40
C PRO A 231 8.08 4.30 -11.61
N VAL A 232 8.36 4.94 -12.76
CA VAL A 232 7.78 6.25 -13.10
C VAL A 232 6.30 6.11 -13.49
N ALA A 233 5.99 5.07 -14.25
CA ALA A 233 4.62 4.64 -14.54
C ALA A 233 4.29 3.39 -13.73
N ASN A 234 3.01 3.14 -13.50
CA ASN A 234 2.57 1.86 -12.95
C ASN A 234 3.09 0.73 -13.84
N LEU A 235 3.49 -0.37 -13.20
CA LEU A 235 3.84 -1.59 -13.91
C LEU A 235 2.63 -2.10 -14.69
N THR A 236 2.90 -2.81 -15.78
CA THR A 236 1.86 -3.52 -16.53
C THR A 236 1.31 -4.64 -15.68
N ALA A 237 -0.01 -4.85 -15.71
CA ALA A 237 -0.65 -5.95 -15.00
C ALA A 237 -0.36 -7.30 -15.68
N ASP A 238 -0.51 -8.40 -14.96
CA ASP A 238 -0.26 -9.77 -15.43
C ASP A 238 1.11 -9.94 -16.12
N THR A 239 2.14 -9.28 -15.59
CA THR A 239 3.44 -9.17 -16.26
C THR A 239 4.56 -9.62 -15.34
N ASN A 240 5.43 -10.47 -15.89
CA ASN A 240 6.64 -10.92 -15.23
C ASN A 240 7.73 -9.84 -15.35
N TYR A 241 8.36 -9.52 -14.23
CA TYR A 241 9.47 -8.60 -14.15
C TYR A 241 10.71 -9.28 -13.59
N THR A 242 11.89 -8.88 -14.09
CA THR A 242 13.19 -9.23 -13.51
C THR A 242 13.87 -7.97 -13.00
N ALA A 243 14.07 -7.90 -11.70
CA ALA A 243 14.90 -6.88 -11.09
C ALA A 243 16.35 -7.37 -10.94
N LYS A 244 17.30 -6.45 -11.05
CA LYS A 244 18.73 -6.76 -11.08
C LYS A 244 19.54 -5.73 -10.32
N ILE A 245 20.41 -6.20 -9.42
CA ILE A 245 21.56 -5.44 -8.91
C ILE A 245 22.83 -5.93 -9.62
N THR A 246 23.58 -5.03 -10.26
CA THR A 246 24.75 -5.42 -11.05
C THR A 246 26.04 -5.53 -10.21
N THR A 247 27.03 -6.21 -10.77
CA THR A 247 28.42 -6.27 -10.28
C THR A 247 29.14 -4.94 -10.17
N VAL A 248 28.57 -3.83 -10.67
CA VAL A 248 29.16 -2.48 -10.57
C VAL A 248 28.78 -1.79 -9.26
N ALA A 249 27.70 -2.22 -8.59
CA ALA A 249 27.32 -1.70 -7.28
C ALA A 249 28.45 -1.91 -6.26
N GLU A 250 28.81 -0.84 -5.54
CA GLU A 250 30.03 -0.73 -4.73
C GLU A 250 29.66 -0.37 -3.28
N ASP A 251 30.33 -0.96 -2.29
CA ASP A 251 30.19 -0.56 -0.88
C ASP A 251 30.96 0.73 -0.55
N LEU A 252 30.83 1.24 0.68
CA LEU A 252 31.57 2.43 1.10
C LEU A 252 33.11 2.24 1.10
N ASP A 253 33.59 0.99 1.12
CA ASP A 253 35.00 0.58 1.13
C ASP A 253 35.58 0.30 -0.26
N GLY A 254 34.72 0.37 -1.28
CA GLY A 254 35.11 0.17 -2.67
C GLY A 254 35.01 -1.26 -3.18
N ASN A 255 34.42 -2.17 -2.41
CA ASN A 255 34.20 -3.55 -2.83
C ASN A 255 32.93 -3.63 -3.68
N THR A 256 33.04 -4.26 -4.85
CA THR A 256 31.88 -4.49 -5.70
C THR A 256 31.21 -5.84 -5.44
N MET A 257 29.93 -5.93 -5.79
CA MET A 257 29.16 -7.17 -5.78
C MET A 257 29.91 -8.30 -6.52
N LEU A 258 29.85 -9.53 -6.00
CA LEU A 258 30.56 -10.67 -6.60
C LEU A 258 29.94 -11.11 -7.94
N ASN A 259 28.62 -11.19 -7.97
CA ASN A 259 27.81 -11.56 -9.13
C ASN A 259 26.65 -10.58 -9.24
N ASP A 260 26.05 -10.50 -10.42
CA ASP A 260 24.76 -9.85 -10.58
C ASP A 260 23.73 -10.60 -9.73
N TYR A 261 22.93 -9.86 -8.96
CA TYR A 261 21.83 -10.42 -8.18
C TYR A 261 20.53 -10.17 -8.94
N ASN A 262 19.90 -11.23 -9.45
CA ASN A 262 18.65 -11.15 -10.20
C ASN A 262 17.54 -11.81 -9.39
N TRP A 263 16.35 -11.20 -9.40
CA TRP A 263 15.15 -11.82 -8.85
C TRP A 263 13.94 -11.47 -9.71
N THR A 264 12.95 -12.34 -9.71
CA THR A 264 11.73 -12.19 -10.50
C THR A 264 10.52 -12.00 -9.61
N PHE A 265 9.49 -11.37 -10.16
CA PHE A 265 8.14 -11.32 -9.58
C PHE A 265 7.11 -11.09 -10.70
N ALA A 266 5.86 -11.43 -10.44
CA ALA A 266 4.75 -11.16 -11.35
C ALA A 266 3.81 -10.11 -10.73
N THR A 267 3.40 -9.12 -11.53
CA THR A 267 2.33 -8.22 -11.12
C THR A 267 0.99 -8.95 -11.12
N ALA A 268 0.07 -8.49 -10.27
CA ALA A 268 -1.30 -8.96 -10.27
C ALA A 268 -1.92 -8.83 -11.65
N ALA A 269 -2.77 -9.80 -11.99
CA ALA A 269 -3.61 -9.70 -13.16
C ALA A 269 -4.36 -8.36 -13.15
N ALA A 270 -4.63 -7.81 -14.33
CA ALA A 270 -5.45 -6.61 -14.40
C ALA A 270 -6.74 -6.93 -13.65
N SER A 271 -7.12 -6.06 -12.70
CA SER A 271 -8.40 -6.19 -12.03
C SER A 271 -9.44 -6.35 -13.13
N VAL A 272 -9.99 -7.56 -13.24
CA VAL A 272 -11.20 -7.73 -14.02
C VAL A 272 -12.16 -6.82 -13.28
N LEU A 273 -12.64 -5.79 -13.96
CA LEU A 273 -13.84 -5.12 -13.51
C LEU A 273 -14.88 -6.23 -13.46
N VAL A 274 -15.02 -6.84 -12.28
CA VAL A 274 -16.19 -7.62 -11.95
C VAL A 274 -17.31 -6.63 -12.21
N GLU A 275 -18.06 -6.86 -13.28
CA GLU A 275 -19.28 -6.12 -13.54
C GLU A 275 -20.00 -6.05 -12.20
N LEU A 276 -20.29 -4.82 -11.75
CA LEU A 276 -20.80 -4.56 -10.42
C LEU A 276 -21.87 -5.61 -10.11
N VAL A 277 -21.67 -6.40 -9.04
CA VAL A 277 -22.63 -7.44 -8.66
C VAL A 277 -24.02 -6.78 -8.61
N PRO A 278 -24.97 -7.20 -9.45
CA PRO A 278 -26.17 -6.43 -9.77
C PRO A 278 -27.17 -6.55 -8.62
N LEU A 279 -26.90 -5.85 -7.53
CA LEU A 279 -27.74 -5.85 -6.35
C LEU A 279 -29.04 -5.07 -6.55
N ALA A 280 -29.04 -4.06 -7.43
CA ALA A 280 -30.16 -3.14 -7.64
C ALA A 280 -30.86 -2.78 -6.30
N GLN A 281 -32.10 -3.21 -6.08
CA GLN A 281 -32.86 -2.88 -4.86
C GLN A 281 -32.30 -3.58 -3.62
N ALA A 282 -31.71 -4.76 -3.76
CA ALA A 282 -31.12 -5.54 -2.68
C ALA A 282 -29.88 -4.89 -2.04
N SER A 283 -29.32 -3.82 -2.64
CA SER A 283 -28.12 -3.15 -2.15
C SER A 283 -28.25 -2.58 -0.72
N THR A 284 -29.46 -2.31 -0.25
CA THR A 284 -29.72 -1.77 1.11
C THR A 284 -30.10 -2.85 2.14
N TYR A 285 -30.18 -4.12 1.72
CA TYR A 285 -30.63 -5.23 2.56
C TYR A 285 -29.45 -5.93 3.23
N GLY A 286 -29.53 -6.07 4.55
CA GLY A 286 -28.55 -6.82 5.35
C GLY A 286 -28.87 -8.30 5.42
N ILE A 287 -30.16 -8.64 5.38
CA ILE A 287 -30.64 -10.02 5.44
C ILE A 287 -31.71 -10.25 4.38
N ALA A 288 -31.65 -11.42 3.76
CA ALA A 288 -32.72 -11.98 2.96
C ALA A 288 -32.89 -13.47 3.27
N ALA A 289 -34.14 -13.94 3.31
CA ALA A 289 -34.45 -15.36 3.49
C ALA A 289 -35.70 -15.74 2.70
N THR A 290 -35.70 -16.94 2.13
CA THR A 290 -36.85 -17.45 1.36
C THR A 290 -37.69 -18.46 2.14
N ALA A 291 -37.10 -19.13 3.14
CA ALA A 291 -37.78 -20.05 4.05
C ALA A 291 -37.91 -19.48 5.49
N GLY A 292 -38.02 -18.15 5.60
CA GLY A 292 -38.15 -17.46 6.88
C GLY A 292 -36.86 -17.43 7.71
N VAL A 293 -36.97 -16.85 8.90
CA VAL A 293 -35.85 -16.70 9.83
C VAL A 293 -36.08 -17.47 11.13
N THR A 294 -35.00 -17.77 11.85
CA THR A 294 -35.05 -18.37 13.19
C THR A 294 -34.08 -17.65 14.10
N ASN A 295 -34.59 -17.20 15.25
CA ASN A 295 -33.80 -16.71 16.37
C ASN A 295 -33.70 -17.79 17.45
N THR A 296 -32.49 -18.09 17.92
CA THR A 296 -32.27 -19.17 18.92
C THR A 296 -31.95 -18.67 20.33
N LEU A 297 -31.37 -17.48 20.48
CA LEU A 297 -31.12 -16.85 21.78
C LEU A 297 -31.59 -15.39 21.79
N THR A 298 -31.91 -14.89 22.98
CA THR A 298 -32.54 -13.57 23.16
C THR A 298 -31.66 -12.58 23.91
N THR A 299 -30.47 -12.98 24.36
CA THR A 299 -29.56 -12.11 25.13
C THR A 299 -28.09 -12.43 24.84
N PRO A 300 -27.30 -11.46 24.32
CA PRO A 300 -27.75 -10.15 23.84
C PRO A 300 -28.71 -10.29 22.65
N ASN A 301 -29.58 -9.31 22.44
CA ASN A 301 -30.52 -9.38 21.33
C ASN A 301 -29.80 -9.27 19.99
N THR A 302 -30.32 -9.92 18.94
CA THR A 302 -29.81 -9.75 17.58
C THR A 302 -30.09 -8.34 17.09
N GLN A 303 -29.09 -7.70 16.48
CA GLN A 303 -29.18 -6.36 15.87
C GLN A 303 -28.90 -6.43 14.37
N ILE A 304 -29.75 -5.79 13.57
CA ILE A 304 -29.63 -5.72 12.12
C ILE A 304 -29.66 -4.25 11.70
N ASP A 305 -28.51 -3.73 11.28
CA ASP A 305 -28.35 -2.37 10.74
C ASP A 305 -28.44 -2.40 9.22
N GLY A 306 -29.68 -2.51 8.74
CA GLY A 306 -30.02 -2.65 7.33
C GLY A 306 -31.43 -3.14 7.13
N ASN A 307 -31.87 -3.17 5.88
CA ASN A 307 -33.20 -3.68 5.54
C ASN A 307 -33.23 -5.21 5.58
N VAL A 308 -34.41 -5.78 5.78
CA VAL A 308 -34.65 -7.23 5.78
C VAL A 308 -35.73 -7.56 4.75
N VAL A 309 -35.53 -8.63 3.97
CA VAL A 309 -36.57 -9.15 3.07
C VAL A 309 -36.86 -10.62 3.36
N LEU A 310 -38.13 -10.97 3.54
CA LEU A 310 -38.60 -12.35 3.72
C LEU A 310 -39.62 -12.70 2.62
N ASN A 311 -39.24 -13.57 1.68
CA ASN A 311 -40.09 -13.93 0.54
C ASN A 311 -39.70 -15.29 -0.04
N PRO A 312 -40.61 -16.28 -0.15
CA PRO A 312 -42.05 -16.16 0.11
C PRO A 312 -42.48 -16.33 1.57
N LEU A 313 -41.66 -16.94 2.43
CA LEU A 313 -42.09 -17.21 3.82
C LEU A 313 -41.77 -16.02 4.75
N ASP A 314 -42.80 -15.31 5.19
CA ASP A 314 -42.73 -14.11 6.04
C ASP A 314 -42.80 -14.41 7.55
N GLN A 315 -42.05 -15.41 8.00
CA GLN A 315 -42.10 -15.88 9.39
C GLN A 315 -40.75 -15.85 10.11
N CYS A 316 -40.80 -15.59 11.42
CA CYS A 316 -39.71 -15.88 12.37
C CYS A 316 -40.15 -16.88 13.43
N ASN A 317 -39.48 -18.04 13.57
CA ASN A 317 -39.86 -19.11 14.50
C ASN A 317 -41.38 -19.42 14.44
N ALA A 318 -41.93 -19.52 13.23
CA ALA A 318 -43.37 -19.68 12.95
C ALA A 318 -44.29 -18.51 13.37
N VAL A 319 -43.74 -17.37 13.77
CA VAL A 319 -44.47 -16.12 14.00
C VAL A 319 -44.45 -15.29 12.71
N THR A 320 -45.62 -15.00 12.14
CA THR A 320 -45.74 -14.12 10.96
C THR A 320 -45.32 -12.69 11.29
N VAL A 321 -44.55 -12.08 10.40
CA VAL A 321 -44.18 -10.67 10.47
C VAL A 321 -45.42 -9.81 10.20
N ASP A 322 -45.67 -8.82 11.05
CA ASP A 322 -46.85 -7.96 10.91
C ASP A 322 -46.73 -6.93 9.77
N ASN A 323 -47.84 -6.25 9.45
CA ASN A 323 -47.90 -5.23 8.41
C ASN A 323 -47.10 -3.94 8.72
N ALA A 324 -46.42 -3.86 9.86
CA ALA A 324 -45.47 -2.80 10.17
C ALA A 324 -44.01 -3.29 10.09
N GLY A 325 -43.78 -4.56 9.71
CA GLY A 325 -42.46 -5.17 9.69
C GLY A 325 -42.01 -5.74 11.04
N GLY A 326 -42.91 -5.87 12.01
CA GLY A 326 -42.63 -6.38 13.34
C GLY A 326 -42.49 -7.90 13.37
N PHE A 327 -41.40 -8.38 13.98
CA PHE A 327 -41.09 -9.81 14.11
C PHE A 327 -41.86 -10.54 15.24
N GLY A 328 -42.71 -9.84 15.99
CA GLY A 328 -43.35 -10.40 17.19
C GLY A 328 -42.32 -10.92 18.19
N LEU A 329 -42.60 -12.04 18.86
CA LEU A 329 -41.67 -12.59 19.85
C LEU A 329 -40.49 -13.37 19.25
N CYS A 330 -40.55 -13.88 18.01
CA CYS A 330 -39.40 -14.45 17.26
C CYS A 330 -38.40 -15.23 18.15
N GLY A 331 -38.83 -16.37 18.72
CA GLY A 331 -37.99 -17.19 19.61
C GLY A 331 -37.83 -16.67 21.06
N GLY A 332 -38.48 -15.57 21.42
CA GLY A 332 -38.57 -15.01 22.77
C GLY A 332 -38.25 -13.51 22.85
N ALA A 333 -37.49 -12.96 21.89
CA ALA A 333 -37.28 -11.53 21.71
C ALA A 333 -37.16 -11.17 20.22
N ALA A 334 -37.83 -10.08 19.81
CA ALA A 334 -37.72 -9.55 18.45
C ALA A 334 -36.30 -9.05 18.17
N PRO A 335 -35.69 -9.35 17.01
CA PRO A 335 -34.44 -8.69 16.62
C PRO A 335 -34.64 -7.17 16.52
N ALA A 336 -33.62 -6.42 16.91
CA ALA A 336 -33.59 -4.97 16.74
C ALA A 336 -33.22 -4.62 15.28
N ILE A 337 -34.13 -4.01 14.54
CA ILE A 337 -33.93 -3.65 13.14
C ILE A 337 -33.77 -2.13 13.00
N ASN A 338 -32.61 -1.69 12.51
CA ASN A 338 -32.34 -0.30 12.10
C ASN A 338 -32.45 -0.20 10.57
N GLY A 339 -33.65 -0.39 10.06
CA GLY A 339 -33.98 -0.45 8.63
C GLY A 339 -35.46 -0.79 8.40
N THR A 340 -35.83 -1.07 7.16
CA THR A 340 -37.18 -1.49 6.78
C THR A 340 -37.24 -3.01 6.64
N VAL A 341 -38.39 -3.58 6.99
CA VAL A 341 -38.68 -5.01 6.76
C VAL A 341 -39.67 -5.10 5.62
N VAL A 342 -39.35 -5.93 4.63
CA VAL A 342 -40.17 -6.22 3.46
C VAL A 342 -40.53 -7.70 3.47
N THR A 343 -41.79 -8.01 3.21
CA THR A 343 -42.36 -9.34 3.17
C THR A 343 -43.32 -9.45 1.99
N ILE A 344 -43.84 -10.66 1.74
CA ILE A 344 -44.90 -10.86 0.75
C ILE A 344 -46.19 -10.06 1.04
N THR A 345 -46.39 -9.64 2.30
CA THR A 345 -47.57 -8.94 2.80
C THR A 345 -47.33 -7.45 3.05
N TYR A 346 -46.08 -7.00 3.17
CA TYR A 346 -45.73 -5.60 3.43
C TYR A 346 -44.41 -5.16 2.75
N PRO A 347 -44.35 -4.02 2.03
CA PRO A 347 -45.48 -3.20 1.64
C PRO A 347 -46.40 -3.90 0.63
N ASP A 348 -45.83 -4.80 -0.20
CA ASP A 348 -46.56 -5.62 -1.17
C ASP A 348 -45.66 -6.76 -1.70
N THR A 349 -46.30 -7.75 -2.32
CA THR A 349 -45.62 -8.93 -2.90
C THR A 349 -44.67 -8.58 -4.05
N VAL A 350 -44.97 -7.54 -4.83
CA VAL A 350 -44.18 -7.19 -6.02
C VAL A 350 -42.81 -6.65 -5.61
N THR A 351 -42.79 -5.79 -4.60
CA THR A 351 -41.57 -5.23 -4.02
C THR A 351 -40.71 -6.35 -3.45
N ALA A 352 -41.28 -7.23 -2.65
CA ALA A 352 -40.58 -8.38 -2.09
C ALA A 352 -40.02 -9.31 -3.19
N GLN A 353 -40.80 -9.56 -4.24
CA GLN A 353 -40.38 -10.37 -5.38
C GLN A 353 -39.22 -9.75 -6.14
N ASN A 354 -39.30 -8.45 -6.48
CA ASN A 354 -38.24 -7.76 -7.20
C ASN A 354 -36.91 -7.80 -6.45
N ILE A 355 -36.94 -7.59 -5.12
CA ILE A 355 -35.72 -7.68 -4.30
C ILE A 355 -35.18 -9.12 -4.34
N THR A 356 -36.01 -10.14 -4.16
CA THR A 356 -35.56 -11.55 -4.22
C THR A 356 -35.05 -11.95 -5.62
N ASP A 357 -35.57 -11.35 -6.68
CA ASP A 357 -35.09 -11.58 -8.05
C ASP A 357 -33.73 -10.90 -8.30
N ASP A 358 -33.53 -9.67 -7.80
CA ASP A 358 -32.23 -8.99 -7.81
C ASP A 358 -31.17 -9.80 -7.05
N LEU A 359 -31.54 -10.40 -5.91
CA LEU A 359 -30.69 -11.30 -5.13
C LEU A 359 -30.26 -12.54 -5.93
N ARG A 360 -31.19 -13.16 -6.65
CA ARG A 360 -30.89 -14.32 -7.51
C ARG A 360 -29.99 -13.92 -8.68
N ALA A 361 -30.23 -12.75 -9.28
CA ALA A 361 -29.37 -12.22 -10.33
C ALA A 361 -27.94 -11.99 -9.82
N ALA A 362 -27.79 -11.41 -8.63
CA ALA A 362 -26.49 -11.22 -7.97
C ALA A 362 -25.78 -12.55 -7.68
N TYR A 363 -26.51 -13.59 -7.24
CA TYR A 363 -25.93 -14.92 -7.02
C TYR A 363 -25.40 -15.51 -8.33
N LEU A 364 -26.22 -15.50 -9.38
CA LEU A 364 -25.88 -16.06 -10.68
C LEU A 364 -24.66 -15.35 -11.30
N SER A 365 -24.57 -14.02 -11.20
CA SER A 365 -23.50 -13.23 -11.81
C SER A 365 -22.11 -13.60 -11.29
N ILE A 366 -22.01 -14.12 -10.06
CA ILE A 366 -20.74 -14.50 -9.44
C ILE A 366 -20.51 -16.01 -9.39
N THR A 367 -21.31 -16.83 -10.07
CA THR A 367 -21.05 -18.28 -10.19
C THR A 367 -19.92 -18.58 -11.16
N PRO A 368 -19.25 -19.75 -11.06
CA PRO A 368 -18.22 -20.15 -12.04
C PRO A 368 -18.70 -20.19 -13.50
N ALA A 369 -20.02 -20.34 -13.74
CA ALA A 369 -20.59 -20.34 -15.08
C ALA A 369 -20.63 -18.93 -15.71
N ASN A 370 -20.90 -17.90 -14.91
CA ASN A 370 -20.98 -16.51 -15.36
C ASN A 370 -19.68 -15.72 -15.13
N MET A 371 -18.82 -16.21 -14.23
CA MET A 371 -17.52 -15.65 -13.92
C MET A 371 -16.47 -16.77 -13.85
N PRO A 372 -16.06 -17.33 -15.01
CA PRO A 372 -15.10 -18.42 -15.09
C PRO A 372 -13.65 -17.96 -14.89
N GLY A 373 -12.73 -18.91 -14.74
CA GLY A 373 -11.29 -18.63 -14.73
C GLY A 373 -10.70 -18.23 -13.37
N GLY A 374 -11.45 -18.40 -12.28
CA GLY A 374 -10.96 -18.11 -10.94
C GLY A 374 -9.77 -18.99 -10.52
N THR A 375 -8.83 -18.41 -9.78
CA THR A 375 -7.68 -19.10 -9.19
C THR A 375 -8.15 -20.20 -8.25
N SER A 376 -7.64 -21.42 -8.40
CA SER A 376 -8.11 -22.55 -7.61
C SER A 376 -7.60 -22.52 -6.18
N ILE A 377 -8.52 -22.65 -5.22
CA ILE A 377 -8.24 -23.02 -3.83
C ILE A 377 -8.33 -24.53 -3.75
N ALA A 378 -7.21 -25.18 -3.41
CA ALA A 378 -7.13 -26.63 -3.36
C ALA A 378 -8.16 -27.25 -2.39
N ALA A 379 -8.67 -28.43 -2.74
CA ALA A 379 -9.63 -29.13 -1.92
C ALA A 379 -9.03 -29.50 -0.56
N GLY A 380 -9.78 -29.27 0.52
CA GLY A 380 -9.33 -29.53 1.89
C GLY A 380 -8.44 -28.43 2.50
N THR A 381 -8.15 -27.35 1.76
CA THR A 381 -7.48 -26.18 2.32
C THR A 381 -8.43 -25.44 3.26
N THR A 382 -8.01 -25.26 4.50
CA THR A 382 -8.60 -24.28 5.42
C THR A 382 -7.90 -22.95 5.22
N LEU A 383 -8.65 -21.86 5.13
CA LEU A 383 -8.11 -20.52 4.98
C LEU A 383 -7.87 -19.86 6.34
N GLY A 384 -6.94 -18.92 6.35
CA GLY A 384 -6.62 -18.14 7.53
C GLY A 384 -5.63 -18.82 8.48
N ALA A 385 -4.89 -18.01 9.22
CA ALA A 385 -3.85 -18.49 10.12
C ALA A 385 -4.10 -18.07 11.56
N PRO A 386 -3.49 -18.74 12.56
CA PRO A 386 -3.44 -18.24 13.92
C PRO A 386 -2.92 -16.79 13.98
N ILE A 387 -3.41 -16.05 14.96
CA ILE A 387 -3.05 -14.64 15.17
C ILE A 387 -1.53 -14.49 15.28
N GLY A 388 -0.95 -13.54 14.53
CA GLY A 388 0.47 -13.22 14.56
C GLY A 388 1.35 -14.08 13.65
N ASN A 389 0.77 -15.03 12.91
CA ASN A 389 1.48 -15.78 11.89
C ASN A 389 1.81 -14.91 10.67
N ALA A 390 2.84 -15.30 9.94
CA ALA A 390 3.21 -14.66 8.68
C ALA A 390 2.06 -14.78 7.66
N LEU A 391 1.93 -13.75 6.82
CA LEU A 391 1.01 -13.76 5.68
C LEU A 391 1.59 -14.64 4.56
N VAL A 392 0.74 -15.50 4.03
CA VAL A 392 1.00 -16.50 2.99
C VAL A 392 -0.12 -16.38 1.98
N GLU A 393 0.25 -16.00 0.76
CA GLU A 393 -0.69 -15.84 -0.34
C GLU A 393 -1.37 -17.17 -0.70
N GLY A 394 -2.69 -17.13 -0.89
CA GLY A 394 -3.50 -18.31 -1.21
C GLY A 394 -3.86 -19.17 0.00
N ASP A 395 -3.46 -18.76 1.21
CA ASP A 395 -3.78 -19.42 2.48
C ASP A 395 -4.47 -18.45 3.45
N ASN A 396 -3.73 -17.47 3.97
CA ASN A 396 -4.23 -16.45 4.89
C ASN A 396 -4.10 -15.02 4.36
N LEU A 397 -3.66 -14.84 3.10
CA LEU A 397 -3.63 -13.56 2.38
C LEU A 397 -4.18 -13.73 0.97
N PHE A 398 -5.11 -12.85 0.59
CA PHE A 398 -5.69 -12.79 -0.75
C PHE A 398 -5.70 -11.36 -1.28
N TYR A 399 -5.42 -11.22 -2.57
CA TYR A 399 -5.49 -9.97 -3.32
C TYR A 399 -6.76 -9.93 -4.18
N THR A 400 -6.94 -8.85 -4.95
CA THR A 400 -8.10 -8.74 -5.85
C THR A 400 -8.14 -9.91 -6.83
N GLY A 401 -9.32 -10.49 -7.03
CA GLY A 401 -9.46 -11.64 -7.92
C GLY A 401 -10.70 -12.50 -7.68
N VAL A 402 -10.82 -13.52 -8.52
CA VAL A 402 -11.84 -14.58 -8.41
C VAL A 402 -11.15 -15.85 -7.97
N TYR A 403 -11.66 -16.48 -6.92
CA TYR A 403 -11.10 -17.67 -6.29
C TYR A 403 -12.13 -18.79 -6.27
N THR A 404 -11.76 -19.97 -6.75
CA THR A 404 -12.68 -21.10 -6.93
C THR A 404 -12.28 -22.30 -6.08
N SER A 405 -13.24 -22.91 -5.40
CA SER A 405 -13.05 -24.22 -4.76
C SER A 405 -14.13 -25.20 -5.21
N ASN A 406 -13.70 -26.39 -5.65
CA ASN A 406 -14.61 -27.50 -5.96
C ASN A 406 -15.18 -28.18 -4.70
N THR A 407 -14.79 -27.70 -3.52
CA THR A 407 -15.29 -28.15 -2.22
C THR A 407 -15.74 -26.95 -1.38
N SER A 408 -15.99 -27.18 -0.10
CA SER A 408 -16.24 -26.12 0.86
C SER A 408 -15.03 -25.20 1.03
N ILE A 409 -15.30 -23.91 1.30
CA ILE A 409 -14.30 -22.95 1.79
C ILE A 409 -14.53 -22.76 3.29
N LEU A 410 -13.51 -23.08 4.10
CA LEU A 410 -13.58 -22.98 5.56
C LEU A 410 -12.48 -22.05 6.08
N ILE A 411 -12.85 -20.97 6.76
CA ILE A 411 -11.91 -20.03 7.39
C ILE A 411 -11.70 -20.41 8.85
N THR A 412 -10.47 -20.71 9.26
CA THR A 412 -10.18 -21.24 10.61
C THR A 412 -9.45 -20.26 11.53
N GLY A 413 -8.93 -19.15 10.99
CA GLY A 413 -8.22 -18.13 11.75
C GLY A 413 -8.39 -16.73 11.14
N ASP A 414 -7.31 -15.95 11.19
CA ASP A 414 -7.23 -14.63 10.55
C ASP A 414 -7.00 -14.80 9.06
N LEU A 415 -7.97 -14.38 8.25
CA LEU A 415 -7.88 -14.27 6.81
C LEU A 415 -7.71 -12.79 6.44
N THR A 416 -6.61 -12.45 5.76
CA THR A 416 -6.33 -11.08 5.34
C THR A 416 -6.72 -10.88 3.88
N ILE A 417 -7.50 -9.83 3.63
CA ILE A 417 -7.90 -9.37 2.29
C ILE A 417 -7.22 -8.02 2.05
N ASP A 418 -6.29 -7.99 1.09
CA ASP A 418 -5.44 -6.85 0.79
C ASP A 418 -5.79 -6.25 -0.57
N ALA A 419 -6.26 -5.01 -0.56
CA ALA A 419 -6.63 -4.28 -1.77
C ALA A 419 -5.46 -3.58 -2.47
N GLN A 420 -4.24 -3.67 -1.92
CA GLN A 420 -3.02 -3.15 -2.54
C GLN A 420 -3.12 -1.66 -2.93
N ASP A 421 -3.74 -0.86 -2.06
CA ASP A 421 -4.03 0.57 -2.24
C ASP A 421 -4.99 0.89 -3.39
N ASP A 422 -5.83 -0.07 -3.79
CA ASP A 422 -6.98 0.13 -4.68
C ASP A 422 -8.30 0.02 -3.91
N PRO A 423 -8.94 1.14 -3.53
CA PRO A 423 -10.21 1.11 -2.79
C PRO A 423 -11.40 0.58 -3.60
N ASN A 424 -11.20 0.26 -4.89
CA ASN A 424 -12.17 -0.38 -5.76
C ASN A 424 -11.83 -1.86 -6.04
N ALA A 425 -10.79 -2.41 -5.40
CA ALA A 425 -10.44 -3.83 -5.50
C ALA A 425 -11.65 -4.71 -5.16
N THR A 426 -11.90 -5.71 -6.01
CA THR A 426 -12.99 -6.67 -5.85
C THR A 426 -12.46 -8.08 -5.62
N PHE A 427 -13.22 -8.85 -4.82
CA PHE A 427 -12.85 -10.19 -4.40
C PHE A 427 -14.09 -11.08 -4.50
N VAL A 428 -13.99 -12.18 -5.24
CA VAL A 428 -15.08 -13.14 -5.41
C VAL A 428 -14.59 -14.52 -5.03
N PHE A 429 -15.21 -15.14 -4.04
CA PHE A 429 -14.92 -16.50 -3.61
C PHE A 429 -16.10 -17.41 -4.00
N GLN A 430 -15.84 -18.39 -4.86
CA GLN A 430 -16.81 -19.33 -5.40
C GLN A 430 -16.57 -20.70 -4.77
N SER A 431 -17.52 -21.17 -3.97
CA SER A 431 -17.49 -22.54 -3.42
C SER A 431 -18.55 -23.39 -4.11
N ALA A 432 -18.15 -24.58 -4.57
CA ALA A 432 -19.10 -25.59 -5.06
C ALA A 432 -19.98 -26.18 -3.94
N SER A 433 -19.62 -25.96 -2.68
CA SER A 433 -20.35 -26.44 -1.49
C SER A 433 -20.48 -25.29 -0.47
N THR A 434 -20.11 -25.54 0.79
CA THR A 434 -20.38 -24.61 1.88
C THR A 434 -19.30 -23.53 2.00
N VAL A 435 -19.71 -22.31 2.33
CA VAL A 435 -18.80 -21.29 2.87
C VAL A 435 -18.95 -21.28 4.39
N GLY A 436 -17.85 -21.33 5.15
CA GLY A 436 -17.98 -21.32 6.59
C GLY A 436 -16.74 -20.86 7.34
N THR A 437 -16.90 -20.79 8.66
CA THR A 437 -15.81 -20.43 9.57
C THR A 437 -15.66 -21.47 10.68
N ALA A 438 -14.51 -21.50 11.35
CA ALA A 438 -14.35 -22.05 12.69
C ALA A 438 -14.65 -20.96 13.74
N PRO A 439 -14.88 -21.32 15.02
CA PRO A 439 -15.08 -20.33 16.07
C PRO A 439 -13.93 -19.31 16.14
N ASN A 440 -14.27 -18.04 16.36
CA ASN A 440 -13.32 -16.92 16.48
C ASN A 440 -12.52 -16.59 15.20
N ALA A 441 -12.92 -17.09 14.03
CA ALA A 441 -12.30 -16.68 12.77
C ALA A 441 -12.56 -15.20 12.46
N ARG A 442 -11.61 -14.54 11.79
CA ARG A 442 -11.72 -13.11 11.45
C ARG A 442 -11.30 -12.86 10.02
N ILE A 443 -12.07 -12.06 9.30
CA ILE A 443 -11.66 -11.50 8.02
C ILE A 443 -11.14 -10.08 8.27
N LEU A 444 -9.86 -9.85 7.99
CA LEU A 444 -9.14 -8.60 8.18
C LEU A 444 -9.01 -7.88 6.84
N LEU A 445 -9.40 -6.60 6.78
CA LEU A 445 -9.32 -5.78 5.57
C LEU A 445 -8.14 -4.81 5.69
N VAL A 446 -7.26 -4.78 4.70
CA VAL A 446 -6.07 -3.91 4.69
C VAL A 446 -5.92 -3.15 3.36
N ASN A 447 -5.13 -2.08 3.41
CA ASN A 447 -4.72 -1.25 2.26
C ASN A 447 -5.90 -0.84 1.33
N GLY A 448 -7.03 -0.45 1.93
CA GLY A 448 -8.20 0.06 1.21
C GLY A 448 -9.27 -0.99 0.89
N ALA A 449 -9.11 -2.24 1.31
CA ALA A 449 -10.13 -3.27 1.12
C ALA A 449 -11.44 -2.90 1.84
N LYS A 450 -12.57 -3.16 1.17
CA LYS A 450 -13.93 -2.85 1.66
C LYS A 450 -14.79 -4.09 1.65
N ALA A 451 -15.59 -4.27 2.69
CA ALA A 451 -16.54 -5.38 2.79
C ALA A 451 -17.59 -5.33 1.68
N SER A 452 -17.96 -4.13 1.22
CA SER A 452 -18.85 -3.95 0.06
C SER A 452 -18.35 -4.59 -1.24
N ASN A 453 -17.03 -4.80 -1.38
CA ASN A 453 -16.41 -5.35 -2.60
C ASN A 453 -15.99 -6.82 -2.47
N ILE A 454 -16.32 -7.49 -1.37
CA ILE A 454 -15.98 -8.88 -1.10
C ILE A 454 -17.23 -9.74 -1.19
N TRP A 455 -17.21 -10.76 -2.04
CA TRP A 455 -18.35 -11.58 -2.39
C TRP A 455 -18.05 -13.07 -2.18
N TRP A 456 -18.96 -13.76 -1.52
CA TRP A 456 -18.87 -15.19 -1.24
C TRP A 456 -20.10 -15.88 -1.80
N GLN A 457 -19.89 -16.68 -2.86
CA GLN A 457 -20.91 -17.56 -3.43
C GLN A 457 -20.77 -18.93 -2.78
N ALA A 458 -21.81 -19.37 -2.05
CA ALA A 458 -21.87 -20.71 -1.48
C ALA A 458 -22.79 -21.59 -2.34
N GLY A 459 -22.25 -22.68 -2.90
CA GLY A 459 -22.98 -23.64 -3.73
C GLY A 459 -23.99 -24.48 -2.94
N SER A 460 -23.90 -24.46 -1.62
CA SER A 460 -24.91 -25.00 -0.70
C SER A 460 -25.26 -23.99 0.39
N ASP A 461 -24.68 -24.16 1.57
CA ASP A 461 -25.03 -23.40 2.78
C ASP A 461 -23.86 -22.50 3.21
N ALA A 462 -24.18 -21.46 3.96
CA ALA A 462 -23.20 -20.66 4.67
C ALA A 462 -23.33 -20.86 6.19
N THR A 463 -22.23 -21.15 6.88
CA THR A 463 -22.24 -21.31 8.35
C THR A 463 -21.11 -20.53 9.01
N LEU A 464 -21.49 -19.48 9.74
CA LEU A 464 -20.57 -18.68 10.55
C LEU A 464 -20.61 -19.17 11.99
N GLN A 465 -19.51 -19.77 12.46
CA GLN A 465 -19.38 -20.29 13.82
C GLN A 465 -19.25 -19.15 14.84
N THR A 466 -19.29 -19.51 16.13
CA THR A 466 -19.40 -18.55 17.24
C THR A 466 -18.26 -17.52 17.26
N ASN A 467 -18.59 -16.28 17.62
CA ASN A 467 -17.65 -15.18 17.79
C ASN A 467 -16.82 -14.86 16.52
N THR A 468 -17.33 -15.21 15.34
CA THR A 468 -16.68 -14.85 14.07
C THR A 468 -16.84 -13.35 13.80
N THR A 469 -15.79 -12.73 13.24
CA THR A 469 -15.85 -11.38 12.65
C THR A 469 -15.81 -11.50 11.14
N TRP A 470 -16.97 -11.30 10.50
CA TRP A 470 -17.14 -11.47 9.07
C TRP A 470 -17.13 -10.12 8.34
N ASN A 471 -16.30 -9.99 7.31
CA ASN A 471 -16.29 -8.85 6.40
C ASN A 471 -16.49 -9.35 4.96
N GLY A 472 -17.65 -9.04 4.38
CA GLY A 472 -18.01 -9.45 3.02
C GLY A 472 -19.47 -9.88 2.89
N ASN A 473 -19.95 -10.00 1.65
CA ASN A 473 -21.32 -10.36 1.32
C ASN A 473 -21.43 -11.85 1.01
N ILE A 474 -22.40 -12.54 1.61
CA ILE A 474 -22.68 -13.96 1.36
C ILE A 474 -23.94 -14.09 0.52
N LEU A 475 -23.82 -14.79 -0.62
CA LEU A 475 -24.92 -15.25 -1.46
C LEU A 475 -24.98 -16.79 -1.36
N ALA A 476 -25.88 -17.32 -0.53
CA ALA A 476 -26.00 -18.76 -0.30
C ALA A 476 -27.08 -19.38 -1.18
N TYR A 477 -26.78 -20.56 -1.74
CA TYR A 477 -27.73 -21.32 -2.55
C TYR A 477 -28.98 -21.72 -1.73
N ARG A 478 -28.77 -22.17 -0.48
CA ARG A 478 -29.83 -22.59 0.44
C ARG A 478 -29.75 -21.85 1.78
N ASP A 479 -29.05 -22.36 2.79
CA ASP A 479 -29.19 -21.81 4.15
C ASP A 479 -28.08 -20.84 4.54
N VAL A 480 -28.37 -19.89 5.44
CA VAL A 480 -27.36 -19.09 6.15
C VAL A 480 -27.56 -19.28 7.65
N THR A 481 -26.51 -19.71 8.35
CA THR A 481 -26.51 -19.86 9.81
C THR A 481 -25.43 -18.99 10.44
N MET A 482 -25.82 -18.09 11.33
CA MET A 482 -24.94 -17.36 12.22
C MET A 482 -25.08 -17.93 13.64
N LYS A 483 -23.97 -18.43 14.20
CA LYS A 483 -23.92 -18.89 15.59
C LYS A 483 -23.68 -17.72 16.55
N THR A 484 -23.84 -18.00 17.85
CA THR A 484 -23.79 -17.00 18.92
C THR A 484 -22.61 -16.04 18.81
N GLY A 485 -22.88 -14.74 18.92
CA GLY A 485 -21.86 -13.70 19.04
C GLY A 485 -21.13 -13.35 17.73
N THR A 486 -21.52 -13.94 16.60
CA THR A 486 -20.99 -13.55 15.29
C THR A 486 -21.42 -12.13 14.91
N SER A 487 -20.46 -11.39 14.37
CA SER A 487 -20.64 -10.05 13.81
C SER A 487 -20.32 -10.05 12.32
N SER A 488 -21.14 -9.35 11.52
CA SER A 488 -20.97 -9.22 10.08
C SER A 488 -21.04 -7.77 9.65
N CYS A 489 -20.02 -7.32 8.92
CA CYS A 489 -20.14 -6.20 7.99
C CYS A 489 -20.30 -6.76 6.58
N GLY A 490 -21.51 -6.66 6.03
CA GLY A 490 -21.86 -7.28 4.78
C GLY A 490 -23.36 -7.45 4.60
N ARG A 491 -23.71 -8.25 3.59
CA ARG A 491 -25.08 -8.66 3.29
C ARG A 491 -25.14 -10.17 3.28
N LEU A 492 -26.15 -10.76 3.90
CA LEU A 492 -26.24 -12.20 4.11
C LEU A 492 -27.57 -12.69 3.56
N PHE A 493 -27.52 -13.38 2.42
CA PHE A 493 -28.71 -13.77 1.67
C PHE A 493 -28.83 -15.29 1.59
N ALA A 494 -29.91 -15.82 2.18
CA ALA A 494 -30.28 -17.23 2.15
C ALA A 494 -31.33 -17.49 1.07
N GLY A 495 -31.14 -18.60 0.36
CA GLY A 495 -32.12 -19.11 -0.59
C GLY A 495 -32.08 -18.46 -1.96
N ALA A 496 -30.88 -18.22 -2.48
CA ALA A 496 -30.72 -17.64 -3.82
C ALA A 496 -31.36 -18.50 -4.92
N PHE A 497 -31.42 -19.83 -4.72
CA PHE A 497 -31.96 -20.75 -5.73
C PHE A 497 -32.98 -21.76 -5.19
N THR A 498 -32.82 -22.21 -3.95
CA THR A 498 -33.80 -23.08 -3.26
C THR A 498 -34.30 -22.42 -1.98
N ASP A 499 -35.40 -22.92 -1.41
CA ASP A 499 -35.90 -22.47 -0.11
C ASP A 499 -34.80 -22.50 0.95
N GLY A 500 -34.48 -21.32 1.49
CA GLY A 500 -33.32 -21.09 2.33
C GLY A 500 -33.70 -20.43 3.64
N ALA A 501 -33.41 -21.12 4.74
CA ALA A 501 -33.63 -20.61 6.08
C ALA A 501 -32.46 -19.73 6.51
N PHE A 502 -32.77 -18.68 7.28
CA PHE A 502 -31.77 -17.85 7.91
C PHE A 502 -31.83 -18.01 9.43
N VAL A 503 -30.75 -18.48 10.04
CA VAL A 503 -30.66 -18.68 11.49
C VAL A 503 -29.71 -17.66 12.08
N PHE A 504 -30.16 -16.91 13.09
CA PHE A 504 -29.34 -16.02 13.90
C PHE A 504 -29.50 -16.29 15.39
N ASP A 505 -28.45 -15.95 16.13
CA ASP A 505 -28.26 -16.21 17.55
C ASP A 505 -27.43 -15.06 18.14
N SER A 506 -28.07 -14.09 18.78
CA SER A 506 -27.37 -12.98 19.46
C SER A 506 -26.32 -12.29 18.56
N ASN A 507 -26.69 -12.00 17.31
CA ASN A 507 -25.76 -11.55 16.27
C ASN A 507 -25.85 -10.06 16.00
N ARG A 508 -24.84 -9.55 15.28
CA ARG A 508 -24.90 -8.21 14.69
C ARG A 508 -24.63 -8.28 13.18
N VAL A 509 -25.58 -7.80 12.38
CA VAL A 509 -25.44 -7.69 10.91
C VAL A 509 -25.51 -6.23 10.52
N SER A 510 -24.53 -5.76 9.75
CA SER A 510 -24.43 -4.36 9.34
C SER A 510 -24.17 -4.25 7.85
N VAL A 511 -25.05 -3.55 7.14
CA VAL A 511 -24.86 -3.28 5.71
C VAL A 511 -23.68 -2.32 5.54
N PRO A 512 -22.73 -2.60 4.62
CA PRO A 512 -21.63 -1.69 4.32
C PRO A 512 -22.13 -0.29 3.96
N GLY A 513 -21.59 0.74 4.63
CA GLY A 513 -21.94 2.15 4.40
C GLY A 513 -23.26 2.62 5.01
N ASN A 514 -24.01 1.78 5.72
CA ASN A 514 -25.23 2.22 6.43
C ASN A 514 -24.85 3.14 7.62
N ALA A 515 -25.62 4.22 7.83
CA ALA A 515 -25.35 5.22 8.86
C ALA A 515 -25.37 4.66 10.30
N SER A 516 -26.07 3.55 10.53
CA SER A 516 -26.13 2.85 11.83
C SER A 516 -25.06 1.76 11.98
N SER A 517 -24.28 1.50 10.93
CA SER A 517 -23.18 0.53 10.97
C SER A 517 -21.96 1.07 11.74
N PRO A 518 -21.12 0.19 12.31
CA PRO A 518 -19.91 0.61 13.01
C PRO A 518 -18.94 1.32 12.07
N VAL A 519 -18.16 2.22 12.64
CA VAL A 519 -17.04 2.87 11.95
C VAL A 519 -16.12 1.79 11.38
N GLY A 520 -15.90 1.82 10.07
CA GLY A 520 -15.09 0.84 9.34
C GLY A 520 -15.88 -0.20 8.54
N CYS A 521 -17.21 -0.28 8.71
CA CYS A 521 -18.04 -1.12 7.85
C CYS A 521 -18.36 -0.40 6.52
N GLN A 522 -17.48 -0.57 5.53
CA GLN A 522 -17.51 0.13 4.24
C GLN A 522 -17.58 -0.78 3.03
#